data_AF-A0A2N2ECE7-F1
#
_entry.id   AF-A0A2N2ECE7-F1
#
_cell.length_a   1.000
_cell.length_b   1.000
_cell.length_c   1.000
_cell.angle_alpha   90.00
_cell.angle_beta   90.00
_cell.angle_gamma   90.00
#
_symmetry.space_group_name_H-M   'P 1'
#
loop_
_entity.id
_entity.type
_entity.pdbx_description
1 polymer ?
#
loop_
_entity_poly.entity_id
_entity_poly.type
_entity_poly.pdbx_seq_one_letter_code
_entity_poly.pdbx_strand_id
1 'polypeptide(L)'
;MIMGASDAGKSTLLCCFNGLIPNFTKGHYQEVFVCCKNLKEERVGTLTKGIGLVFQDIELQLFSTNTLLKLAFCPETFVVSKEEIEDRIHSVCKNINLEGFDNREPAHSA
;
A
#
# COMPACT_ATOMS: atom_id res chain seq x y z
N MET A 1 13.48 1.69 -12.19
CA MET A 1 12.85 3.01 -12.41
C MET A 1 12.13 2.97 -13.75
N ILE A 2 10.86 3.37 -13.80
CA ILE A 2 10.06 3.42 -15.03
C ILE A 2 9.86 4.89 -15.37
N MET A 3 10.31 5.31 -16.56
CA MET A 3 10.27 6.70 -17.02
C MET A 3 9.46 6.82 -18.31
N GLY A 4 8.82 7.97 -18.51
CA GLY A 4 8.02 8.25 -19.69
C GLY A 4 7.15 9.48 -19.50
N ALA A 5 6.65 10.05 -20.60
CA ALA A 5 5.76 11.21 -20.59
C ALA A 5 4.51 11.00 -19.71
N SER A 6 3.88 12.07 -19.28
CA SER A 6 2.53 12.00 -18.68
C SER A 6 1.60 11.19 -19.59
N ASP A 7 0.71 10.42 -19.00
CA ASP A 7 -0.23 9.53 -19.71
C ASP A 7 0.38 8.39 -20.55
N ALA A 8 1.69 8.15 -20.45
CA ALA A 8 2.34 6.96 -21.03
C ALA A 8 1.92 5.62 -20.36
N GLY A 9 0.92 5.61 -19.48
CA GLY A 9 0.40 4.39 -18.83
C GLY A 9 1.21 3.89 -17.62
N LYS A 10 2.13 4.70 -17.07
CA LYS A 10 2.97 4.31 -15.92
C LYS A 10 2.15 3.89 -14.70
N SER A 11 1.14 4.67 -14.34
CA SER A 11 0.25 4.35 -13.21
C SER A 11 -0.59 3.11 -13.50
N THR A 12 -1.08 2.96 -14.73
CA THR A 12 -1.80 1.76 -15.19
C THR A 12 -0.95 0.50 -15.03
N LEU A 13 0.33 0.57 -15.40
CA LEU A 13 1.27 -0.53 -15.23
C LEU A 13 1.48 -0.90 -13.76
N LEU A 14 1.66 0.08 -12.87
CA LEU A 14 1.77 -0.18 -11.42
C LEU A 14 0.49 -0.79 -10.84
N CYS A 15 -0.69 -0.35 -11.29
CA CYS A 15 -1.96 -0.95 -10.91
C CYS A 15 -2.11 -2.40 -11.37
N CYS A 16 -1.56 -2.79 -12.52
CA CYS A 16 -1.49 -4.19 -12.95
C CYS A 16 -0.59 -5.02 -12.02
N PHE A 17 0.58 -4.50 -11.63
CA PHE A 17 1.50 -5.21 -10.73
C PHE A 17 0.90 -5.46 -9.35
N ASN A 18 0.18 -4.49 -8.78
CA ASN A 18 -0.45 -4.64 -7.47
C ASN A 18 -1.83 -5.33 -7.54
N GLY A 19 -2.25 -5.80 -8.72
CA GLY A 19 -3.53 -6.49 -8.90
C GLY A 19 -4.78 -5.60 -8.80
N LEU A 20 -4.64 -4.27 -8.79
CA LEU A 20 -5.79 -3.34 -8.83
C LEU A 20 -6.53 -3.43 -10.17
N ILE A 21 -5.80 -3.57 -11.27
CA ILE A 21 -6.37 -4.05 -12.53
C ILE A 21 -6.16 -5.57 -12.53
N PRO A 22 -7.16 -6.41 -12.85
CA PRO A 22 -8.54 -6.07 -13.19
C PRO A 22 -9.50 -6.00 -11.98
N ASN A 23 -9.03 -6.27 -10.76
CA ASN A 23 -9.90 -6.62 -9.63
C ASN A 23 -10.72 -5.44 -9.08
N PHE A 24 -10.24 -4.22 -9.25
CA PHE A 24 -10.86 -2.99 -8.76
C PHE A 24 -11.10 -1.97 -9.88
N THR A 25 -10.15 -1.85 -10.81
CA THR A 25 -10.25 -0.99 -11.99
C THR A 25 -10.44 -1.83 -13.25
N LYS A 26 -11.37 -1.43 -14.11
CA LYS A 26 -11.62 -2.10 -15.39
C LYS A 26 -10.36 -2.08 -16.26
N GLY A 27 -10.01 -3.24 -16.79
CA GLY A 27 -8.87 -3.42 -17.68
C GLY A 27 -8.52 -4.90 -17.79
N HIS A 28 -7.60 -5.23 -18.69
CA HIS A 28 -7.16 -6.60 -18.88
C HIS A 28 -5.64 -6.62 -19.12
N TYR A 29 -4.99 -7.69 -18.64
CA TYR A 29 -3.62 -8.03 -18.98
C TYR A 29 -3.55 -9.52 -19.32
N GLN A 30 -2.54 -9.91 -20.10
CA GLN A 30 -2.30 -11.31 -20.43
C GLN A 30 -1.64 -12.04 -19.25
N GLU A 31 -0.43 -11.65 -18.88
CA GLU A 31 0.31 -12.26 -17.78
C GLU A 31 1.09 -11.18 -17.04
N VAL A 32 1.11 -11.27 -15.71
CA VAL A 32 1.94 -10.42 -14.86
C VAL A 32 2.53 -11.31 -13.80
N PHE A 33 3.86 -11.28 -13.70
CA PHE A 33 4.61 -12.07 -12.72
C PHE A 33 5.19 -11.13 -11.66
N VAL A 34 4.92 -11.41 -10.39
CA VAL A 34 5.51 -10.71 -9.24
C VAL A 34 6.12 -11.77 -8.32
N CYS A 35 7.38 -11.61 -7.95
CA CYS A 35 8.11 -12.58 -7.12
C CYS A 35 8.00 -14.03 -7.65
N CYS A 36 8.16 -14.20 -8.97
CA CYS A 36 8.05 -15.48 -9.68
C CYS A 36 6.66 -16.16 -9.62
N LYS A 37 5.62 -15.42 -9.25
CA LYS A 37 4.23 -15.91 -9.18
C LYS A 37 3.37 -15.18 -10.20
N ASN A 38 2.54 -15.92 -10.93
CA ASN A 38 1.56 -15.35 -11.84
C ASN A 38 0.40 -14.74 -11.04
N LEU A 39 0.13 -13.45 -11.21
CA LEU A 39 -0.97 -12.78 -10.50
C LEU A 39 -2.35 -13.39 -10.74
N LYS A 40 -2.58 -14.03 -11.90
CA LYS A 40 -3.87 -14.69 -12.20
C LYS A 40 -4.13 -15.94 -11.35
N GLU A 41 -3.07 -16.57 -10.85
CA GLU A 41 -3.13 -17.82 -10.11
C GLU A 41 -3.14 -17.59 -8.59
N GLU A 42 -2.82 -16.37 -8.17
CA GLU A 42 -2.71 -16.01 -6.76
C GLU A 42 -3.99 -15.36 -6.24
N ARG A 43 -4.33 -15.64 -4.98
CA ARG A 43 -5.39 -14.90 -4.29
C ARG A 43 -4.91 -13.48 -4.01
N VAL A 44 -5.81 -12.50 -4.16
CA VAL A 44 -5.53 -11.08 -3.88
C VAL A 44 -4.86 -10.89 -2.50
N GLY A 45 -5.35 -11.56 -1.45
CA GLY A 45 -4.77 -11.46 -0.10
C GLY A 45 -3.37 -12.10 0.08
N THR A 46 -2.90 -12.92 -0.89
CA THR A 46 -1.53 -13.44 -0.91
C THR A 46 -0.58 -12.47 -1.62
N LEU A 47 -1.07 -11.81 -2.66
CA LEU A 47 -0.33 -10.79 -3.41
C LEU A 47 -0.01 -9.57 -2.54
N THR A 48 -0.99 -9.09 -1.76
CA THR A 48 -0.83 -7.91 -0.90
C THR A 48 0.24 -8.04 0.19
N LYS A 49 0.75 -9.25 0.44
CA LYS A 49 1.88 -9.48 1.37
C LYS A 49 3.24 -9.19 0.72
N GLY A 50 3.34 -9.28 -0.60
CA GLY A 50 4.60 -9.16 -1.35
C GLY A 50 4.73 -7.86 -2.15
N ILE A 51 3.65 -7.10 -2.30
CA ILE A 51 3.65 -5.84 -3.05
C ILE A 51 2.79 -4.80 -2.33
N GLY A 52 3.30 -3.56 -2.29
CA GLY A 52 2.60 -2.38 -1.78
C GLY A 52 2.67 -1.26 -2.82
N LEU A 53 1.68 -0.36 -2.77
CA LEU A 53 1.56 0.77 -3.68
C LEU A 53 1.34 2.05 -2.86
N VAL A 54 2.08 3.10 -3.19
CA VAL A 54 1.91 4.45 -2.66
C VAL A 54 1.40 5.33 -3.79
N PHE A 55 0.23 5.94 -3.62
CA PHE A 55 -0.37 6.79 -4.63
C PHE A 55 0.28 8.17 -4.72
N GLN A 56 0.11 8.82 -5.87
CA GLN A 56 0.52 10.21 -6.07
C GLN A 56 -0.33 11.18 -5.25
N ASP A 57 -1.64 10.92 -5.21
CA ASP A 57 -2.57 11.64 -4.36
C ASP A 57 -2.70 10.89 -3.03
N ILE A 58 -2.08 11.46 -1.99
CA ILE A 58 -2.07 10.87 -0.66
C ILE A 58 -3.47 10.91 -0.03
N GLU A 59 -4.31 11.89 -0.36
CA GLU A 59 -5.66 12.06 0.23
C GLU A 59 -6.52 10.83 -0.05
N LEU A 60 -6.40 10.23 -1.23
CA LEU A 60 -7.07 8.98 -1.60
C LEU A 60 -6.64 7.78 -0.74
N GLN A 61 -5.51 7.87 -0.06
CA GLN A 61 -4.97 6.83 0.81
C GLN A 61 -5.17 7.14 2.31
N LEU A 62 -5.68 8.33 2.67
CA LEU A 62 -5.99 8.72 4.04
C LEU A 62 -7.44 8.34 4.41
N PHE A 63 -7.63 7.23 5.14
CA PHE A 63 -8.96 6.78 5.60
C PHE A 63 -9.24 7.07 7.09
N SER A 64 -8.30 7.70 7.80
CA SER A 64 -8.42 8.06 9.22
C SER A 64 -7.65 9.35 9.50
N THR A 65 -7.97 10.09 10.56
CA THR A 65 -7.11 11.18 11.05
C THR A 65 -6.06 10.69 12.04
N ASN A 66 -6.19 9.46 12.55
CA ASN A 66 -5.25 8.88 13.49
C ASN A 66 -4.14 8.12 12.77
N THR A 67 -2.89 8.58 12.92
CA THR A 67 -1.70 7.99 12.28
C THR A 67 -1.42 6.57 12.78
N LEU A 68 -1.59 6.29 14.07
CA LEU A 68 -1.42 4.95 14.63
C LEU A 68 -2.45 3.96 14.08
N LEU A 69 -3.72 4.38 13.97
CA LEU A 69 -4.78 3.53 13.42
C LEU A 69 -4.47 3.13 11.97
N LYS A 70 -3.87 4.04 11.18
CA LYS A 70 -3.44 3.73 9.81
C LYS A 70 -2.34 2.69 9.74
N LEU A 71 -1.32 2.83 10.60
CA LEU A 71 -0.20 1.90 10.64
C LEU A 71 -0.63 0.52 11.17
N ALA A 72 -1.61 0.47 12.07
CA ALA A 72 -2.15 -0.77 12.62
C ALA A 72 -3.08 -1.51 11.65
N PHE A 73 -3.83 -0.80 10.80
CA PHE A 73 -4.91 -1.36 9.98
C PHE A 73 -4.51 -2.57 9.13
N CYS A 74 -3.37 -2.48 8.45
CA CYS A 74 -2.91 -3.55 7.56
C CYS A 74 -2.46 -4.80 8.36
N PRO A 75 -1.58 -4.69 9.38
CA PRO A 75 -1.29 -5.78 10.31
C PRO A 75 -2.52 -6.41 11.00
N GLU A 76 -3.49 -5.60 11.43
CA GLU A 76 -4.75 -6.08 12.03
C GLU A 76 -5.54 -6.96 11.06
N THR A 77 -5.61 -6.55 9.79
CA THR A 77 -6.26 -7.34 8.72
C THR A 77 -5.58 -8.71 8.52
N PHE A 78 -4.30 -8.83 8.87
CA PHE A 78 -3.56 -10.09 8.84
C PHE A 78 -3.57 -10.87 10.17
N VAL A 79 -4.37 -10.44 11.15
CA VAL A 79 -4.51 -11.09 12.47
C VAL A 79 -3.17 -11.16 13.22
N VAL A 80 -2.35 -10.12 13.10
CA VAL A 80 -1.12 -9.97 13.88
C VAL A 80 -1.47 -9.60 15.33
N SER A 81 -0.68 -10.09 16.30
CA SER A 81 -0.93 -9.80 17.72
C SER A 81 -0.72 -8.31 18.03
N LYS A 82 -1.44 -7.78 19.03
CA LYS A 82 -1.33 -6.37 19.43
C LYS A 82 0.11 -5.96 19.78
N GLU A 83 0.81 -6.82 20.53
CA GLU A 83 2.20 -6.59 20.93
C GLU A 83 3.13 -6.49 19.71
N GLU A 84 2.98 -7.39 18.74
CA GLU A 84 3.77 -7.32 17.50
C GLU A 84 3.42 -6.12 16.62
N ILE A 85 2.15 -5.68 16.62
CA ILE A 85 1.73 -4.47 15.92
C ILE A 85 2.41 -3.24 16.53
N GLU A 86 2.43 -3.12 17.87
CA GLU A 86 3.09 -2.02 18.58
C GLU A 86 4.59 -1.95 18.27
N ASP A 87 5.28 -3.09 18.31
CA ASP A 87 6.70 -3.18 17.95
C ASP A 87 6.98 -2.77 16.50
N ARG A 88 6.15 -3.23 15.56
CA ARG A 88 6.26 -2.87 14.15
C ARG A 88 6.05 -1.37 13.94
N ILE A 89 5.04 -0.79 14.57
CA ILE A 89 4.76 0.65 14.48
C ILE A 89 5.95 1.46 15.00
N HIS A 90 6.45 1.12 16.19
CA HIS A 90 7.59 1.82 16.78
C HIS A 90 8.83 1.74 15.87
N SER A 91 9.12 0.56 15.33
CA SER A 91 10.23 0.35 14.39
C SER A 91 10.06 1.18 13.10
N VAL A 92 8.85 1.22 12.53
CA VAL A 92 8.57 2.01 11.32
C VAL A 92 8.73 3.50 11.59
N CYS A 93 8.14 4.03 12.66
CA CYS A 93 8.27 5.45 13.03
C CYS A 93 9.73 5.86 13.21
N LYS A 94 10.54 5.01 13.83
CA LYS A 94 11.99 5.20 13.95
C LYS A 94 12.68 5.26 12.60
N ASN A 95 12.40 4.31 11.71
CA ASN A 95 13.06 4.20 10.40
C ASN A 95 12.76 5.37 9.46
N ILE A 96 11.59 6.00 9.60
CA ILE A 96 11.18 7.14 8.77
C ILE A 96 11.29 8.50 9.49
N ASN A 97 11.93 8.55 10.66
CA ASN A 97 12.11 9.75 11.49
C ASN A 97 10.79 10.45 11.87
N LEU A 98 9.76 9.66 12.18
CA LEU A 98 8.46 10.13 12.68
C LEU A 98 8.23 9.84 14.17
N GLU A 99 9.28 9.48 14.93
CA GLU A 99 9.18 9.33 16.39
C GLU A 99 8.60 10.61 17.03
N GLY A 100 7.59 10.46 17.89
CA GLY A 100 6.95 11.60 18.57
C GLY A 100 5.86 12.31 17.74
N PHE A 101 5.64 11.92 16.48
CA PHE A 101 4.50 12.36 15.68
C PHE A 101 3.33 11.38 15.73
N ASP A 102 3.42 10.35 16.56
CA ASP A 102 2.50 9.21 16.64
C ASP A 102 1.04 9.64 16.93
N ASN A 103 0.87 10.72 17.71
CA ASN A 103 -0.42 11.30 18.07
C ASN A 103 -0.83 12.52 17.23
N ARG A 104 -0.08 12.85 16.18
CA ARG A 104 -0.39 14.01 15.33
C ARG A 104 -1.37 13.62 14.24
N GLU A 105 -2.44 14.39 14.12
CA GLU A 105 -3.33 14.29 12.96
C GLU A 105 -2.59 14.79 11.70
N PRO A 106 -2.66 14.08 10.57
CA PRO A 106 -2.17 14.57 9.30
C PRO A 106 -2.80 15.94 9.02
N ALA A 107 -1.98 16.93 8.68
CA ALA A 107 -2.50 18.25 8.36
C ALA A 107 -3.42 18.14 7.13
N HIS A 108 -4.70 18.45 7.32
CA HIS A 108 -5.59 18.66 6.18
C HIS A 108 -5.13 19.92 5.43
N SER A 109 -4.82 19.75 4.16
CA SER A 109 -4.75 20.86 3.22
C SER A 109 -6.15 21.47 3.15
N ALA A 110 -6.30 22.72 3.61
CA ALA A 110 -7.50 23.52 3.38
C ALA A 110 -7.66 23.86 1.88
#